data_AF-A0AAD5VUX1-F1
#
_entry.id   AF-A0AAD5VUX1-F1
#
_cell.length_a   1.000
_cell.length_b   1.000
_cell.length_c   1.000
_cell.angle_alpha   90.00
_cell.angle_beta   90.00
_cell.angle_gamma   90.00
#
_symmetry.space_group_name_H-M   'P 1'
#
loop_
_entity.id
_entity.type
_entity.pdbx_description
1 polymer ?
#
loop_
_entity_poly.entity_id
_entity_poly.type
_entity_poly.pdbx_seq_one_letter_code
_entity_poly.pdbx_strand_id
1 'polypeptide(L)'
;MTSSFGDGISLCYGVTSVRLREATPKLLLLPSTTPAYYAGMNTPLGDECRFIESTITRISAEIDALFRQKANLSQRLNTLRAHPSVLPPETLATIFEYVSGAAVHERSTVASVCSHWHHVVHSTPSLWTSVTASLRQNRGVERMDYYREKAQGMPLSVTLHGWSLYTFQGHAPIPHQEHDYPIMRVLLVSMPRSLRLLEINCVNPFIWSLIEKYSSDSQGFSQLEELKLSFSFHHSKMGSSSTPLFPGSRLTSVKLRGRATLLVNMETRVQLDHVTRYEEGSDSVLHGMKGLLRFPSIRSFKWSSTRQPGIPEIVGPDIQLPNLTSQVSLPSLKTLLWSCTDASSATRVMQYIRLPSLQNLDWQEKEHQSESNSDFPNARHAFFSSMSQLHTVRLFFGSDTPELLSCVPSVESLEIKYAGGPAGMLEPFFRQMVISAGTNRLLPRLRDMTMQFSTLTSLAELDALVDMLVARSGHLLSGDSCLKDFSFHSRALSPITSVLHENHVGILKQLINDGLKFEIWEHRYRPSRKFSL
;
A
#
# COMPACT_ATOMS: atom_id res chain seq x y z
N MET A 1 -39.78 -4.29 29.19
CA MET A 1 -39.82 -3.10 28.31
C MET A 1 -38.49 -3.05 27.56
N THR A 2 -38.30 -3.95 26.59
CA THR A 2 -38.53 -3.80 25.13
C THR A 2 -37.58 -2.85 24.41
N SER A 3 -36.61 -3.47 23.69
CA SER A 3 -35.97 -3.10 22.40
C SER A 3 -35.22 -1.77 22.29
N SER A 4 -34.05 -1.68 21.65
CA SER A 4 -33.63 -2.37 20.43
C SER A 4 -32.11 -2.51 20.34
N PHE A 5 -31.66 -3.71 19.97
CA PHE A 5 -30.32 -3.99 19.44
C PHE A 5 -30.34 -3.66 17.95
N GLY A 6 -29.46 -2.76 17.51
CA GLY A 6 -29.22 -2.50 16.11
C GLY A 6 -28.12 -3.41 15.59
N ASP A 7 -28.51 -4.42 14.81
CA ASP A 7 -27.59 -5.28 14.06
C ASP A 7 -26.85 -4.47 13.01
N GLY A 8 -25.54 -4.29 13.20
CA GLY A 8 -24.63 -3.71 12.22
C GLY A 8 -24.34 -4.70 11.10
N ILE A 9 -25.02 -4.53 9.97
CA ILE A 9 -24.72 -5.24 8.72
C ILE A 9 -23.38 -4.71 8.18
N SER A 10 -22.32 -5.52 8.27
CA SER A 10 -21.05 -5.30 7.59
C SER A 10 -21.14 -5.82 6.16
N LEU A 11 -21.27 -4.92 5.18
CA LEU A 11 -21.22 -5.25 3.75
C LEU A 11 -19.76 -5.40 3.30
N CYS A 12 -19.26 -6.63 3.30
CA CYS A 12 -18.03 -7.00 2.59
C CYS A 12 -18.32 -7.13 1.09
N TYR A 13 -17.80 -6.21 0.28
CA TYR A 13 -17.78 -6.34 -1.17
C TYR A 13 -16.71 -7.35 -1.58
N GLY A 14 -17.14 -8.49 -2.10
CA GLY A 14 -16.31 -9.46 -2.80
C GLY A 14 -17.10 -10.04 -3.96
N VAL A 15 -16.54 -10.01 -5.16
CA VAL A 15 -17.11 -10.67 -6.35
C VAL A 15 -17.12 -12.17 -6.10
N THR A 16 -18.28 -12.72 -5.73
CA THR A 16 -18.49 -14.16 -5.59
C THR A 16 -19.03 -14.72 -6.90
N SER A 17 -18.20 -15.45 -7.64
CA SER A 17 -18.75 -16.52 -8.47
C SER A 17 -19.34 -17.56 -7.52
N VAL A 18 -20.66 -17.68 -7.49
CA VAL A 18 -21.34 -18.71 -6.72
C VAL A 18 -21.07 -20.06 -7.38
N ARG A 19 -20.09 -20.81 -6.86
CA ARG A 19 -20.06 -22.27 -7.04
C ARG A 19 -20.87 -22.87 -5.90
N LEU A 20 -22.03 -23.43 -6.24
CA LEU A 20 -22.76 -24.35 -5.37
C LEU A 20 -21.82 -25.51 -5.03
N ARG A 21 -21.29 -25.51 -3.79
CA ARG A 21 -20.73 -26.70 -3.17
C ARG A 21 -21.84 -27.30 -2.32
N GLU A 22 -22.27 -28.51 -2.67
CA GLU A 22 -23.10 -29.34 -1.81
C GLU A 22 -22.39 -29.51 -0.46
N ALA A 23 -23.12 -29.16 0.61
CA ALA A 23 -22.65 -29.31 1.97
C ALA A 23 -22.75 -30.78 2.38
N THR A 24 -21.62 -31.48 2.45
CA THR A 24 -21.53 -32.72 3.22
C THR A 24 -21.47 -32.37 4.71
N PRO A 25 -22.34 -32.95 5.57
CA PRO A 25 -22.33 -32.68 6.99
C PRO A 25 -21.04 -33.23 7.62
N LYS A 26 -20.22 -32.34 8.20
CA LYS A 26 -19.09 -32.73 9.04
C LYS A 26 -19.61 -33.23 10.38
N LEU A 27 -19.58 -34.55 10.58
CA LEU A 27 -19.71 -35.15 11.90
C LEU A 27 -18.51 -34.72 12.77
N LEU A 28 -18.80 -34.02 13.86
CA LEU A 28 -17.83 -33.66 14.89
C LEU A 28 -17.43 -34.91 15.66
N LEU A 29 -16.29 -35.51 15.31
CA LEU A 29 -15.67 -36.56 16.11
C LEU A 29 -14.93 -35.91 17.29
N LEU A 30 -15.44 -36.17 18.50
CA LEU A 30 -14.77 -35.88 19.77
C LEU A 30 -13.46 -36.70 19.87
N PRO A 31 -12.40 -36.17 20.53
CA PRO A 31 -11.17 -36.91 20.72
C PRO A 31 -11.38 -38.05 21.72
N SER A 32 -11.41 -39.29 21.23
CA SER A 32 -11.39 -40.47 22.08
C SER A 32 -9.95 -40.73 22.56
N THR A 33 -9.66 -40.38 23.80
CA THR A 33 -8.57 -41.01 24.53
C THR A 33 -8.96 -42.47 24.79
N THR A 34 -8.42 -43.40 24.00
CA THR A 34 -8.55 -44.85 24.26
C THR A 34 -7.26 -45.56 23.89
N PRO A 35 -6.81 -46.55 24.69
CA PRO A 35 -5.45 -47.08 24.64
C PRO A 35 -5.22 -48.04 23.48
N ALA A 36 -3.94 -48.22 23.13
CA ALA A 36 -3.38 -49.03 22.06
C ALA A 36 -3.64 -50.55 22.18
N TYR A 37 -4.90 -50.99 22.11
CA TYR A 37 -5.27 -52.41 22.23
C TYR A 37 -6.08 -53.01 21.07
N TYR A 38 -6.26 -52.29 19.95
CA TYR A 38 -6.90 -52.82 18.74
C TYR A 38 -5.98 -52.81 17.51
N ALA A 39 -4.76 -53.32 17.66
CA ALA A 39 -3.92 -53.69 16.52
C ALA A 39 -4.27 -55.13 16.11
N GLY A 40 -5.32 -55.33 15.32
CA GLY A 40 -5.61 -56.67 14.79
C GLY A 40 -7.03 -56.95 14.28
N MET A 41 -8.00 -56.04 14.46
CA MET A 41 -9.31 -56.22 13.84
C MET A 41 -9.33 -55.52 12.49
N ASN A 42 -9.15 -56.31 11.42
CA ASN A 42 -9.63 -55.97 10.08
C ASN A 42 -11.16 -55.84 10.16
N THR A 43 -11.63 -54.68 10.61
CA THR A 43 -13.06 -54.40 10.56
C THR A 43 -13.45 -54.22 9.09
N PRO A 44 -14.56 -54.79 8.63
CA PRO A 44 -15.05 -54.62 7.25
C PRO A 44 -15.10 -53.15 6.80
N LEU A 45 -15.33 -52.23 7.76
CA LEU A 45 -15.31 -50.78 7.57
C LEU A 45 -13.93 -50.22 7.15
N GLY A 46 -12.83 -50.79 7.66
CA GLY A 46 -11.48 -50.37 7.29
C GLY A 46 -11.10 -50.73 5.85
N ASP A 47 -11.64 -51.84 5.33
CA ASP A 47 -11.44 -52.26 3.94
C ASP A 47 -12.33 -51.44 2.99
N GLU A 48 -13.55 -51.11 3.41
CA GLU A 48 -14.45 -50.22 2.65
C GLU A 48 -13.89 -48.78 2.54
N CYS A 49 -13.35 -48.22 3.63
CA CYS A 49 -12.67 -46.92 3.59
C CYS A 49 -11.47 -46.93 2.63
N ARG A 50 -10.61 -47.97 2.69
CA ARG A 50 -9.48 -48.12 1.76
C ARG A 50 -9.92 -48.25 0.30
N PHE A 51 -11.01 -48.97 0.06
CA PHE A 51 -11.60 -49.08 -1.27
C PHE A 51 -12.09 -47.72 -1.79
N ILE A 52 -12.79 -46.94 -0.96
CA ILE A 52 -13.25 -45.58 -1.31
C ILE A 52 -12.06 -44.65 -1.58
N GLU A 53 -11.04 -44.63 -0.72
CA GLU A 53 -9.83 -43.80 -0.92
C GLU A 53 -9.08 -44.16 -2.20
N SER A 54 -8.96 -45.45 -2.51
CA SER A 54 -8.37 -45.92 -3.77
C SER A 54 -9.19 -45.49 -4.99
N THR A 55 -10.52 -45.53 -4.88
CA THR A 55 -11.45 -45.10 -5.93
C THR A 55 -11.38 -43.59 -6.15
N ILE A 56 -11.28 -42.80 -5.07
CA ILE A 56 -11.07 -41.34 -5.14
C ILE A 56 -9.76 -41.02 -5.85
N THR A 57 -8.68 -41.75 -5.53
CA THR A 57 -7.36 -41.56 -6.15
C THR A 57 -7.40 -41.92 -7.64
N ARG A 58 -8.06 -43.03 -8.01
CA ARG A 58 -8.24 -43.45 -9.40
C ARG A 58 -9.04 -42.41 -10.21
N ILE A 59 -10.18 -41.96 -9.70
CA ILE A 59 -11.03 -40.96 -10.36
C ILE A 59 -10.27 -39.62 -10.49
N SER A 60 -9.52 -39.22 -9.47
CA SER A 60 -8.70 -38.00 -9.53
C SER A 60 -7.64 -38.08 -10.63
N ALA A 61 -6.96 -39.23 -10.77
CA ALA A 61 -5.99 -39.47 -11.83
C ALA A 61 -6.64 -39.46 -13.24
N GLU A 62 -7.86 -40.00 -13.37
CA GLU A 62 -8.63 -40.01 -14.62
C GLU A 62 -9.09 -38.59 -15.01
N ILE A 63 -9.57 -37.81 -14.04
CA ILE A 63 -9.88 -36.38 -14.23
C ILE A 63 -8.65 -35.61 -14.72
N ASP A 64 -7.49 -35.82 -14.10
CA ASP A 64 -6.23 -35.19 -14.51
C ASP A 64 -5.79 -35.62 -15.92
N ALA A 65 -6.05 -36.87 -16.31
CA ALA A 65 -5.80 -37.36 -17.66
C ALA A 65 -6.73 -36.69 -18.70
N LEU A 66 -8.01 -36.56 -18.39
CA LEU A 66 -8.99 -35.88 -19.25
C LEU A 66 -8.69 -34.38 -19.39
N PHE A 67 -8.26 -33.71 -18.31
CA PHE A 67 -7.82 -32.32 -18.40
C PHE A 67 -6.61 -32.15 -19.30
N ARG A 68 -5.63 -33.08 -19.25
CA ARG A 68 -4.49 -33.10 -20.18
C ARG A 68 -4.94 -33.32 -21.63
N GLN A 69 -5.86 -34.24 -21.88
CA GLN A 69 -6.41 -34.46 -23.23
C GLN A 69 -7.16 -33.23 -23.75
N LYS A 70 -8.01 -32.60 -22.94
CA LYS A 70 -8.73 -31.38 -23.30
C LYS A 70 -7.77 -30.24 -23.62
N ALA A 71 -6.72 -30.04 -22.81
CA ALA A 71 -5.69 -29.04 -23.07
C ALA A 71 -4.98 -29.30 -24.40
N ASN A 72 -4.60 -30.55 -24.69
CA ASN A 72 -3.98 -30.93 -25.96
C ASN A 72 -4.91 -30.69 -27.16
N LEU A 73 -6.19 -31.09 -27.09
CA LEU A 73 -7.16 -30.85 -28.16
C LEU A 73 -7.40 -29.36 -28.41
N SER A 74 -7.46 -28.56 -27.33
CA SER A 74 -7.60 -27.10 -27.43
C SER A 74 -6.38 -26.46 -28.10
N GLN A 75 -5.18 -26.92 -27.74
CA GLN A 75 -3.92 -26.51 -28.36
C GLN A 75 -3.91 -26.81 -29.86
N ARG A 76 -4.29 -28.03 -30.26
CA ARG A 76 -4.37 -28.46 -31.67
C ARG A 76 -5.39 -27.63 -32.45
N LEU A 77 -6.57 -27.39 -31.87
CA LEU A 77 -7.63 -26.62 -32.50
C LEU A 77 -7.21 -25.15 -32.71
N ASN A 78 -6.50 -24.56 -31.75
CA ASN A 78 -5.95 -23.20 -31.89
C ASN A 78 -4.85 -23.14 -32.97
N THR A 79 -4.00 -24.16 -33.09
CA THR A 79 -3.03 -24.26 -34.19
C THR A 79 -3.71 -24.29 -35.55
N LEU A 80 -4.84 -24.99 -35.68
CA LEU A 80 -5.61 -25.06 -36.93
C LEU A 80 -6.36 -23.75 -37.25
N ARG A 81 -6.74 -22.98 -36.23
CA ARG A 81 -7.48 -21.71 -36.38
C ARG A 81 -6.58 -20.48 -36.56
N ALA A 82 -5.29 -20.57 -36.23
CA ALA A 82 -4.37 -19.44 -36.33
C ALA A 82 -4.09 -19.10 -37.82
N HIS A 83 -4.76 -18.08 -38.34
CA HIS A 83 -4.38 -17.39 -39.58
C HIS A 83 -3.05 -16.64 -39.40
N PRO A 84 -2.26 -16.40 -40.47
CA PRO A 84 -0.81 -16.17 -40.42
C PRO A 84 -0.35 -14.79 -39.92
N SER A 85 -1.16 -14.04 -39.16
CA SER A 85 -0.63 -12.92 -38.38
C SER A 85 -0.02 -13.44 -37.07
N VAL A 86 1.04 -14.24 -37.20
CA VAL A 86 1.81 -14.69 -36.03
C VAL A 86 2.58 -13.48 -35.52
N LEU A 87 2.18 -12.99 -34.35
CA LEU A 87 2.94 -11.96 -33.66
C LEU A 87 4.36 -12.49 -33.36
N PRO A 88 5.41 -11.65 -33.50
CA PRO A 88 6.75 -12.04 -33.10
C PRO A 88 6.80 -12.53 -31.64
N PRO A 89 7.64 -13.53 -31.32
CA PRO A 89 7.83 -14.02 -29.95
C PRO A 89 8.03 -12.92 -28.91
N GLU A 90 8.76 -11.86 -29.28
CA GLU A 90 9.06 -10.71 -28.44
C GLU A 90 7.80 -9.91 -28.11
N THR A 91 6.94 -9.67 -29.10
CA THR A 91 5.66 -8.98 -28.90
C THR A 91 4.73 -9.80 -28.02
N LEU A 92 4.68 -11.13 -28.23
CA LEU A 92 3.91 -12.03 -27.37
C LEU A 92 4.45 -12.04 -25.94
N ALA A 93 5.77 -12.09 -25.75
CA ALA A 93 6.39 -12.02 -24.43
C ALA A 93 6.01 -10.71 -23.70
N THR A 94 6.06 -9.55 -24.37
CA THR A 94 5.63 -8.28 -23.79
C THR A 94 4.14 -8.29 -23.40
N ILE A 95 3.28 -8.84 -24.26
CA ILE A 95 1.85 -9.01 -23.94
C ILE A 95 1.69 -9.92 -22.72
N PHE A 96 2.43 -11.03 -22.66
CA PHE A 96 2.36 -11.98 -21.55
C PHE A 96 2.87 -11.37 -20.24
N GLU A 97 3.92 -10.54 -20.28
CA GLU A 97 4.40 -9.77 -19.12
C GLU A 97 3.32 -8.84 -18.59
N TYR A 98 2.65 -8.10 -19.49
CA TYR A 98 1.57 -7.19 -19.13
C TYR A 98 0.36 -7.93 -18.52
N VAL A 99 -0.09 -9.01 -19.16
CA VAL A 99 -1.23 -9.82 -18.70
C VAL A 99 -0.92 -10.53 -17.38
N SER A 100 0.31 -11.04 -17.21
CA SER A 100 0.73 -11.74 -15.99
C SER A 100 0.97 -10.80 -14.81
N GLY A 101 1.25 -9.52 -15.06
CA GLY A 101 1.43 -8.52 -14.01
C GLY A 101 0.12 -8.06 -13.37
N ALA A 102 -1.00 -8.13 -14.10
CA ALA A 102 -2.28 -7.57 -13.66
C ALA A 102 -3.16 -8.55 -12.87
N ALA A 103 -2.94 -9.86 -12.98
CA ALA A 103 -3.81 -10.86 -12.38
C ALA A 103 -3.02 -12.09 -11.91
N VAL A 104 -3.55 -12.78 -10.90
CA VAL A 104 -3.07 -14.08 -10.38
C VAL A 104 -3.28 -15.21 -11.41
N HIS A 105 -3.45 -14.90 -12.70
CA HIS A 105 -3.51 -15.90 -13.73
C HIS A 105 -2.14 -16.57 -13.83
N GLU A 106 -2.11 -17.85 -13.51
CA GLU A 106 -0.90 -18.63 -13.60
C GLU A 106 -0.44 -18.63 -15.06
N ARG A 107 0.85 -18.38 -15.29
CA ARG A 107 1.48 -18.39 -16.63
C ARG A 107 1.31 -19.73 -17.35
N SER A 108 0.99 -20.79 -16.60
CA SER A 108 0.50 -22.06 -17.11
C SER A 108 -0.75 -21.90 -18.00
N THR A 109 -1.64 -20.96 -17.68
CA THR A 109 -2.83 -20.64 -18.48
C THR A 109 -2.43 -20.10 -19.84
N VAL A 110 -1.52 -19.12 -19.89
CA VAL A 110 -1.00 -18.56 -21.15
C VAL A 110 -0.26 -19.63 -21.96
N ALA A 111 0.58 -20.42 -21.29
CA ALA A 111 1.30 -21.53 -21.92
C ALA A 111 0.37 -22.64 -22.44
N SER A 112 -0.87 -22.72 -21.97
CA SER A 112 -1.84 -23.75 -22.40
C SER A 112 -2.63 -23.38 -23.66
N VAL A 113 -2.51 -22.15 -24.17
CA VAL A 113 -3.33 -21.67 -25.29
C VAL A 113 -2.99 -22.36 -26.61
N CYS A 114 -1.74 -22.31 -27.05
CA CYS A 114 -1.25 -22.99 -28.25
C CYS A 114 0.23 -23.38 -28.10
N SER A 115 0.76 -24.24 -28.98
CA SER A 115 2.17 -24.68 -28.94
C SER A 115 3.16 -23.54 -29.11
N HIS A 116 2.83 -22.55 -29.92
CA HIS A 116 3.66 -21.37 -30.09
C HIS A 116 3.75 -20.57 -28.78
N TRP A 117 2.62 -20.29 -28.13
CA TRP A 117 2.60 -19.57 -26.84
C TRP A 117 3.30 -20.36 -25.74
N HIS A 118 3.11 -21.68 -25.71
CA HIS A 118 3.86 -22.56 -24.82
C HIS A 118 5.37 -22.40 -25.01
N HIS A 119 5.84 -22.47 -26.27
CA HIS A 119 7.25 -22.30 -26.58
C HIS A 119 7.78 -20.94 -26.13
N VAL A 120 7.09 -19.85 -26.50
CA VAL A 120 7.47 -18.47 -26.11
C VAL A 120 7.53 -18.32 -24.59
N VAL A 121 6.52 -18.83 -23.86
CA VAL A 121 6.50 -18.74 -22.40
C VAL A 121 7.67 -19.49 -21.77
N HIS A 122 7.99 -20.68 -22.26
CA HIS A 122 9.07 -21.50 -21.71
C HIS A 122 10.48 -21.07 -22.17
N SER A 123 10.60 -20.39 -23.31
CA SER A 123 11.87 -19.88 -23.84
C SER A 123 12.23 -18.48 -23.33
N THR A 124 11.35 -17.83 -22.56
CA THR A 124 11.53 -16.45 -22.09
C THR A 124 11.69 -16.41 -20.57
N PRO A 125 12.93 -16.39 -20.04
CA PRO A 125 13.17 -16.46 -18.59
C PRO A 125 12.59 -15.28 -17.80
N SER A 126 12.47 -14.09 -18.39
CA SER A 126 11.91 -12.89 -17.73
C SER A 126 10.49 -13.13 -17.22
N LEU A 127 9.70 -13.92 -17.95
CA LEU A 127 8.35 -14.33 -17.55
C LEU A 127 8.35 -15.15 -16.26
N TRP A 128 9.45 -15.77 -15.84
CA TRP A 128 9.50 -16.61 -14.64
C TRP A 128 10.09 -15.89 -13.43
N THR A 129 10.40 -14.60 -13.54
CA THR A 129 11.08 -13.81 -12.49
C THR A 129 10.17 -13.33 -11.36
N SER A 130 8.84 -13.44 -11.48
CA SER A 130 7.91 -12.99 -10.44
C SER A 130 7.01 -14.12 -10.00
N VAL A 131 7.01 -14.46 -8.71
CA VAL A 131 6.25 -15.58 -8.14
C VAL A 131 5.42 -15.13 -6.95
N THR A 132 4.16 -15.51 -6.97
CA THR A 132 3.24 -15.28 -5.86
C THR A 132 2.80 -16.63 -5.31
N ALA A 133 2.96 -16.83 -4.00
CA ALA A 133 2.63 -18.09 -3.36
C ALA A 133 1.92 -17.89 -2.03
N SER A 134 1.10 -18.87 -1.66
CA SER A 134 0.47 -18.94 -0.34
C SER A 134 1.37 -19.71 0.62
N LEU A 135 1.64 -19.14 1.80
CA LEU A 135 2.44 -19.78 2.84
C LEU A 135 1.87 -21.12 3.34
N ARG A 136 0.57 -21.37 3.11
CA ARG A 136 -0.10 -22.61 3.54
C ARG A 136 -0.09 -23.73 2.52
N GLN A 137 0.21 -23.42 1.27
CA GLN A 137 0.13 -24.41 0.21
C GLN A 137 1.46 -25.16 0.11
N ASN A 138 1.46 -26.46 0.40
CA ASN A 138 2.64 -27.32 0.24
C ASN A 138 3.14 -27.31 -1.22
N ARG A 139 2.24 -27.17 -2.19
CA ARG A 139 2.57 -27.00 -3.63
C ARG A 139 3.41 -25.75 -3.92
N GLY A 140 3.51 -24.82 -2.96
CA GLY A 140 4.36 -23.66 -3.07
C GLY A 140 5.84 -24.01 -3.26
N VAL A 141 6.30 -25.12 -2.69
CA VAL A 141 7.72 -25.54 -2.80
C VAL A 141 8.07 -25.96 -4.22
N GLU A 142 7.34 -26.93 -4.77
CA GLU A 142 7.52 -27.41 -6.15
C GLU A 142 7.42 -26.26 -7.15
N ARG A 143 6.47 -25.35 -6.92
CA ARG A 143 6.31 -24.14 -7.74
C ARG A 143 7.53 -23.23 -7.67
N MET A 144 8.10 -23.01 -6.49
CA MET A 144 9.28 -22.17 -6.34
C MET A 144 10.50 -22.75 -7.06
N ASP A 145 10.74 -24.06 -6.92
CA ASP A 145 11.84 -24.74 -7.61
C ASP A 145 11.67 -24.66 -9.13
N TYR A 146 10.44 -24.89 -9.62
CA TYR A 146 10.12 -24.75 -11.03
C TYR A 146 10.38 -23.33 -11.55
N TYR A 147 9.97 -22.29 -10.82
CA TYR A 147 10.21 -20.90 -11.21
C TYR A 147 11.69 -20.56 -11.22
N ARG A 148 12.45 -21.04 -10.23
CA ARG A 148 13.90 -20.86 -10.17
C ARG A 148 14.60 -21.47 -11.38
N GLU A 149 14.22 -22.69 -11.75
CA GLU A 149 14.77 -23.37 -12.93
C GLU A 149 14.46 -22.58 -14.21
N LYS A 150 13.20 -22.14 -14.39
CA LYS A 150 12.77 -21.42 -15.60
C LYS A 150 13.29 -19.99 -15.68
N ALA A 151 13.61 -19.35 -14.55
CA ALA A 151 14.22 -18.03 -14.53
C ALA A 151 15.70 -18.06 -14.99
N GLN A 152 16.34 -19.23 -15.13
CA GLN A 152 17.70 -19.39 -15.67
C GLN A 152 18.74 -18.45 -15.01
N GLY A 153 18.66 -18.30 -13.69
CA GLY A 153 19.56 -17.43 -12.92
C GLY A 153 19.18 -15.96 -12.87
N MET A 154 18.10 -15.53 -13.54
CA MET A 154 17.57 -14.19 -13.37
C MET A 154 17.07 -13.94 -11.94
N PRO A 155 17.19 -12.71 -11.42
CA PRO A 155 16.71 -12.39 -10.09
C PRO A 155 15.19 -12.50 -9.95
N LEU A 156 14.74 -13.18 -8.90
CA LEU A 156 13.37 -13.49 -8.56
C LEU A 156 12.74 -12.42 -7.64
N SER A 157 11.48 -12.12 -7.90
CA SER A 157 10.61 -11.29 -7.08
C SER A 157 9.54 -12.19 -6.48
N VAL A 158 9.60 -12.40 -5.17
CA VAL A 158 8.75 -13.36 -4.46
C VAL A 158 7.78 -12.63 -3.57
N THR A 159 6.48 -12.86 -3.76
CA THR A 159 5.43 -12.36 -2.88
C THR A 159 4.72 -13.53 -2.21
N LEU A 160 4.82 -13.57 -0.88
CA LEU A 160 4.16 -14.55 -0.04
C LEU A 160 2.94 -13.94 0.64
N HIS A 161 1.79 -14.51 0.35
CA HIS A 161 0.55 -14.19 1.05
C HIS A 161 0.22 -15.27 2.06
N GLY A 162 -0.37 -14.84 3.16
CA GLY A 162 -1.02 -15.72 4.10
C GLY A 162 -2.05 -14.92 4.88
N TRP A 163 -3.08 -15.62 5.33
CA TRP A 163 -4.03 -15.03 6.25
C TRP A 163 -3.52 -15.23 7.66
N SER A 164 -3.38 -14.13 8.39
CA SER A 164 -3.32 -14.18 9.84
C SER A 164 -4.68 -14.69 10.31
N LEU A 165 -4.77 -15.95 10.77
CA LEU A 165 -6.00 -16.48 11.37
C LEU A 165 -6.38 -15.76 12.67
N TYR A 166 -5.51 -14.88 13.17
CA TYR A 166 -5.64 -14.28 14.49
C TYR A 166 -6.48 -13.00 14.49
N THR A 167 -6.90 -12.51 13.32
CA THR A 167 -7.72 -11.29 13.26
C THR A 167 -9.22 -11.55 13.46
N PHE A 168 -9.65 -12.80 13.63
CA PHE A 168 -11.06 -13.12 13.86
C PHE A 168 -11.28 -13.68 15.28
N GLN A 169 -11.73 -12.79 16.17
CA GLN A 169 -12.61 -13.09 17.33
C GLN A 169 -12.05 -13.89 18.51
N GLY A 170 -10.93 -13.46 19.12
CA GLY A 170 -10.66 -13.77 20.53
C GLY A 170 -10.53 -15.24 20.93
N HIS A 171 -10.55 -16.16 19.97
CA HIS A 171 -10.28 -17.57 20.22
C HIS A 171 -8.80 -17.72 20.57
N ALA A 172 -8.54 -18.48 21.63
CA ALA A 172 -7.19 -18.82 22.05
C ALA A 172 -6.40 -19.27 20.80
N PRO A 173 -5.16 -18.79 20.63
CA PRO A 173 -4.32 -19.18 19.51
C PRO A 173 -4.34 -20.70 19.44
N ILE A 174 -4.84 -21.26 18.34
CA ILE A 174 -4.78 -22.70 18.10
C ILE A 174 -3.31 -23.07 18.34
N PRO A 175 -2.98 -23.93 19.32
CA PRO A 175 -1.60 -24.20 19.67
C PRO A 175 -0.88 -24.57 18.38
N HIS A 176 0.01 -23.69 17.96
CA HIS A 176 0.76 -23.86 16.73
C HIS A 176 1.62 -25.08 16.96
N GLN A 177 1.16 -26.24 16.50
CA GLN A 177 2.11 -27.23 16.02
C GLN A 177 3.03 -26.46 15.09
N GLU A 178 4.34 -26.61 15.30
CA GLU A 178 5.40 -26.04 14.47
C GLU A 178 5.12 -26.42 13.01
N HIS A 179 4.29 -25.63 12.35
CA HIS A 179 4.03 -25.82 10.95
C HIS A 179 5.32 -25.36 10.30
N ASP A 180 6.11 -26.33 9.90
CA ASP A 180 7.16 -26.10 8.94
C ASP A 180 6.54 -25.28 7.81
N TYR A 181 7.13 -24.11 7.54
CA TYR A 181 6.83 -23.33 6.35
C TYR A 181 7.84 -23.79 5.30
N PRO A 182 7.62 -24.92 4.59
CA PRO A 182 8.63 -25.49 3.71
C PRO A 182 9.03 -24.50 2.61
N ILE A 183 8.08 -23.67 2.15
CA ILE A 183 8.34 -22.60 1.20
C ILE A 183 9.33 -21.55 1.75
N MET A 184 9.22 -21.18 3.03
CA MET A 184 10.15 -20.24 3.66
C MET A 184 11.55 -20.85 3.76
N ARG A 185 11.65 -22.14 4.10
CA ARG A 185 12.95 -22.83 4.13
C ARG A 185 13.58 -22.85 2.73
N VAL A 186 12.84 -23.21 1.69
CA VAL A 186 13.36 -23.24 0.31
C VAL A 186 13.79 -21.84 -0.13
N LEU A 187 13.01 -20.81 0.17
CA LEU A 187 13.35 -19.42 -0.14
C LEU A 187 14.63 -18.95 0.54
N LEU A 188 14.71 -19.14 1.85
CA LEU A 188 15.80 -18.59 2.66
C LEU A 188 17.08 -19.43 2.59
N VAL A 189 16.98 -20.73 2.31
CA VAL A 189 18.14 -21.65 2.25
C VAL A 189 18.55 -21.91 0.82
N SER A 190 17.61 -22.27 -0.06
CA SER A 190 17.94 -22.78 -1.39
C SER A 190 18.10 -21.69 -2.44
N MET A 191 17.44 -20.54 -2.27
CA MET A 191 17.39 -19.48 -3.29
C MET A 191 17.82 -18.06 -2.85
N PRO A 192 18.58 -17.85 -1.76
CA PRO A 192 18.77 -16.50 -1.25
C PRO A 192 19.50 -15.59 -2.26
N ARG A 193 20.42 -16.15 -3.06
CA ARG A 193 21.21 -15.42 -4.08
C ARG A 193 20.40 -15.03 -5.31
N SER A 194 19.27 -15.67 -5.52
CA SER A 194 18.38 -15.37 -6.64
C SER A 194 17.33 -14.33 -6.25
N LEU A 195 17.16 -13.97 -4.98
CA LEU A 195 16.10 -13.04 -4.56
C LEU A 195 16.50 -11.59 -4.83
N ARG A 196 15.70 -10.90 -5.65
CA ARG A 196 15.73 -9.44 -5.83
C ARG A 196 14.70 -8.72 -4.97
N LEU A 197 13.49 -9.26 -4.91
CA LEU A 197 12.40 -8.74 -4.09
C LEU A 197 11.86 -9.85 -3.21
N LEU A 198 11.73 -9.59 -1.92
CA LEU A 198 11.06 -10.47 -0.97
C LEU A 198 9.92 -9.72 -0.28
N GLU A 199 8.68 -10.11 -0.56
CA GLU A 199 7.48 -9.59 0.07
C GLU A 199 6.77 -10.67 0.88
N ILE A 200 6.54 -10.41 2.16
CA ILE A 200 5.83 -11.34 3.07
C ILE A 200 4.73 -10.56 3.78
N ASN A 201 3.47 -10.87 3.45
CA ASN A 201 2.32 -10.10 3.91
C ASN A 201 1.77 -10.51 5.29
N CYS A 202 2.37 -11.49 5.96
CA CYS A 202 1.94 -11.97 7.27
C CYS A 202 3.09 -12.59 8.09
N VAL A 203 4.09 -11.77 8.41
CA VAL A 203 5.22 -12.18 9.26
C VAL A 203 4.71 -12.44 10.68
N ASN A 204 4.88 -13.68 11.12
CA ASN A 204 4.63 -14.14 12.49
C ASN A 204 5.95 -14.42 13.22
N PRO A 205 5.96 -14.63 14.55
CA PRO A 205 7.20 -14.91 15.29
C PRO A 205 8.02 -16.09 14.76
N PHE A 206 7.38 -17.12 14.19
CA PHE A 206 8.07 -18.28 13.60
C PHE A 206 8.69 -17.95 12.24
N ILE A 207 7.96 -17.26 11.36
CA ILE A 207 8.50 -16.78 10.08
C ILE A 207 9.66 -15.82 10.34
N TRP A 208 9.51 -14.98 11.36
CA TRP A 208 10.55 -14.07 11.81
C TRP A 208 11.80 -14.81 12.27
N SER A 209 11.68 -15.82 13.13
CA SER A 209 12.83 -16.60 13.59
C SER A 209 13.54 -17.34 12.44
N LEU A 210 12.79 -17.80 11.42
CA LEU A 210 13.38 -18.35 10.21
C LEU A 210 14.17 -17.28 9.43
N ILE A 211 13.60 -16.08 9.26
CA ILE A 211 14.30 -14.95 8.61
C ILE A 211 15.58 -14.63 9.39
N GLU A 212 15.53 -14.47 10.71
CA GLU A 212 16.70 -14.18 11.54
C GLU A 212 17.78 -15.26 11.39
N LYS A 213 17.38 -16.53 11.47
CA LYS A 213 18.27 -17.68 11.39
C LYS A 213 19.04 -17.72 10.07
N TYR A 214 18.36 -17.50 8.94
CA TYR A 214 18.95 -17.71 7.62
C TYR A 214 19.49 -16.43 6.95
N SER A 215 19.00 -15.25 7.34
CA SER A 215 19.50 -13.98 6.78
C SER A 215 20.80 -13.50 7.42
N SER A 216 21.22 -14.10 8.53
CA SER A 216 22.50 -13.79 9.19
C SER A 216 23.72 -14.31 8.41
N ASP A 217 23.51 -15.17 7.40
CA ASP A 217 24.58 -15.67 6.52
C ASP A 217 24.98 -14.58 5.51
N SER A 218 26.26 -14.19 5.53
CA SER A 218 26.80 -13.02 4.83
C SER A 218 26.82 -13.12 3.31
N GLN A 219 26.56 -14.30 2.74
CA GLN A 219 26.53 -14.48 1.28
C GLN A 219 25.17 -14.95 0.74
N GLY A 220 24.15 -14.96 1.58
CA GLY A 220 22.82 -15.42 1.17
C GLY A 220 22.21 -14.48 0.13
N PHE A 221 22.04 -13.20 0.46
CA PHE A 221 21.08 -12.32 -0.20
C PHE A 221 21.72 -11.21 -1.06
N SER A 222 22.76 -11.55 -1.83
CA SER A 222 23.58 -10.58 -2.56
C SER A 222 22.85 -9.83 -3.70
N GLN A 223 21.70 -10.34 -4.17
CA GLN A 223 20.87 -9.70 -5.20
C GLN A 223 19.64 -8.98 -4.61
N LEU A 224 19.44 -9.03 -3.28
CA LEU A 224 18.21 -8.51 -2.67
C LEU A 224 18.24 -6.98 -2.69
N GLU A 225 17.31 -6.38 -3.44
CA GLU A 225 17.16 -4.95 -3.65
C GLU A 225 15.93 -4.38 -2.94
N GLU A 226 14.85 -5.16 -2.83
CA GLU A 226 13.60 -4.76 -2.20
C GLU A 226 13.15 -5.76 -1.12
N LEU A 227 12.88 -5.26 0.09
CA LEU A 227 12.34 -6.05 1.20
C LEU A 227 11.00 -5.45 1.64
N LYS A 228 9.94 -6.26 1.67
CA LYS A 228 8.61 -5.83 2.10
C LYS A 228 8.04 -6.80 3.14
N LEU A 229 7.90 -6.37 4.39
CA LEU A 229 7.45 -7.23 5.48
C LEU A 229 6.23 -6.62 6.16
N SER A 230 5.13 -7.36 6.21
CA SER A 230 3.94 -6.98 6.96
C SER A 230 3.73 -7.94 8.14
N PHE A 231 3.85 -7.43 9.36
CA PHE A 231 3.67 -8.16 10.61
C PHE A 231 2.20 -8.12 11.04
N SER A 232 1.63 -9.28 11.36
CA SER A 232 0.21 -9.41 11.68
C SER A 232 -0.10 -9.67 13.14
N PHE A 233 0.87 -9.50 14.05
CA PHE A 233 0.78 -9.93 15.45
C PHE A 233 1.01 -8.80 16.44
N HIS A 234 0.42 -8.97 17.63
CA HIS A 234 0.54 -8.07 18.77
C HIS A 234 1.59 -8.50 19.81
N HIS A 235 2.35 -9.56 19.55
CA HIS A 235 3.25 -10.10 20.55
C HIS A 235 4.47 -9.19 20.79
N SER A 236 4.78 -8.98 22.06
CA SER A 236 5.76 -8.01 22.56
C SER A 236 7.21 -8.52 22.61
N LYS A 237 7.48 -9.78 22.24
CA LYS A 237 8.82 -10.36 22.34
C LYS A 237 9.22 -11.03 21.04
N MET A 238 9.94 -10.30 20.19
CA MET A 238 10.84 -10.93 19.22
C MET A 238 12.22 -11.12 19.87
N GLY A 239 13.00 -12.08 19.36
CA GLY A 239 14.30 -12.41 19.91
C GLY A 239 15.22 -11.19 20.01
N SER A 240 16.00 -11.11 21.08
CA SER A 240 16.97 -10.03 21.32
C SER A 240 18.29 -10.23 20.57
N SER A 241 18.27 -10.95 19.44
CA SER A 241 19.49 -11.19 18.66
C SER A 241 20.00 -9.87 18.08
N SER A 242 21.29 -9.62 18.27
CA SER A 242 22.01 -8.45 17.71
C SER A 242 22.61 -8.71 16.33
N THR A 243 22.43 -9.91 15.77
CA THR A 243 23.10 -10.34 14.54
C THR A 243 22.57 -9.57 13.33
N PRO A 244 23.42 -8.95 12.50
CA PRO A 244 22.94 -8.19 11.36
C PRO A 244 22.14 -9.05 10.38
N LEU A 245 21.07 -8.50 9.82
CA LEU A 245 20.19 -9.16 8.87
C LEU A 245 20.57 -8.74 7.45
N PHE A 246 20.62 -9.71 6.53
CA PHE A 246 20.96 -9.53 5.12
C PHE A 246 22.33 -8.84 4.89
N PRO A 247 23.43 -9.33 5.49
CA PRO A 247 24.75 -8.76 5.23
C PRO A 247 25.09 -8.86 3.74
N GLY A 248 25.71 -7.81 3.20
CA GLY A 248 26.15 -7.79 1.79
C GLY A 248 25.01 -7.72 0.76
N SER A 249 23.78 -7.47 1.19
CA SER A 249 22.65 -7.23 0.30
C SER A 249 22.76 -5.88 -0.42
N ARG A 250 22.05 -5.75 -1.55
CA ARG A 250 21.95 -4.51 -2.35
C ARG A 250 20.67 -3.75 -2.02
N LEU A 251 20.22 -3.81 -0.77
CA LEU A 251 18.93 -3.27 -0.36
C LEU A 251 18.88 -1.77 -0.64
N THR A 252 17.98 -1.38 -1.55
CA THR A 252 17.71 0.02 -1.89
C THR A 252 16.32 0.45 -1.41
N SER A 253 15.40 -0.50 -1.22
CA SER A 253 14.02 -0.26 -0.81
C SER A 253 13.60 -1.20 0.31
N VAL A 254 13.13 -0.62 1.41
CA VAL A 254 12.61 -1.38 2.56
C VAL A 254 11.21 -0.87 2.90
N LYS A 255 10.24 -1.79 2.98
CA LYS A 255 8.87 -1.52 3.40
C LYS A 255 8.52 -2.39 4.59
N LEU A 256 8.28 -1.80 5.73
CA LEU A 256 7.89 -2.50 6.94
C LEU A 256 6.51 -2.04 7.36
N ARG A 257 5.61 -2.96 7.71
CA ARG A 257 4.27 -2.63 8.21
C ARG A 257 3.98 -3.49 9.41
N GLY A 258 3.64 -2.92 10.55
CA GLY A 258 3.40 -3.69 11.76
C GLY A 258 3.26 -2.81 12.99
N ARG A 259 3.43 -3.40 14.17
CA ARG A 259 3.56 -2.63 15.39
C ARG A 259 5.00 -2.20 15.63
N ALA A 260 5.14 -1.01 16.19
CA ALA A 260 6.32 -0.34 16.72
C ALA A 260 7.45 -1.26 17.21
N THR A 261 7.18 -2.10 18.20
CA THR A 261 8.20 -2.88 18.91
C THR A 261 8.94 -3.88 18.02
N LEU A 262 8.29 -4.35 16.96
CA LEU A 262 8.87 -5.30 16.01
C LEU A 262 9.87 -4.63 15.07
N LEU A 263 9.66 -3.35 14.80
CA LEU A 263 10.41 -2.58 13.81
C LEU A 263 11.75 -2.09 14.35
N VAL A 264 11.82 -1.75 15.65
CA VAL A 264 13.06 -1.31 16.31
C VAL A 264 14.18 -2.33 16.16
N ASN A 265 13.88 -3.62 16.39
CA ASN A 265 14.86 -4.68 16.28
C ASN A 265 15.31 -4.91 14.83
N MET A 266 14.45 -4.59 13.87
CA MET A 266 14.74 -4.71 12.46
C MET A 266 15.71 -3.61 12.01
N GLU A 267 15.38 -2.37 12.36
CA GLU A 267 16.21 -1.21 12.04
C GLU A 267 17.63 -1.41 12.55
N THR A 268 17.80 -1.89 13.79
CA THR A 268 19.13 -2.09 14.41
C THR A 268 20.02 -3.09 13.69
N ARG A 269 19.43 -3.99 12.90
CA ARG A 269 20.14 -5.16 12.37
C ARG A 269 20.34 -5.14 10.87
N VAL A 270 19.49 -4.49 10.10
CA VAL A 270 19.71 -4.40 8.65
C VAL A 270 20.83 -3.38 8.39
N GLN A 271 21.78 -3.72 7.51
CA GLN A 271 22.73 -2.73 6.97
C GLN A 271 21.98 -1.85 5.97
N LEU A 272 21.81 -0.58 6.33
CA LEU A 272 20.87 0.31 5.64
C LEU A 272 21.56 1.48 4.91
N ASP A 273 22.89 1.45 4.80
CA ASP A 273 23.70 2.54 4.23
C ASP A 273 23.33 2.86 2.76
N HIS A 274 22.82 1.86 2.04
CA HIS A 274 22.40 1.95 0.64
C HIS A 274 20.89 2.16 0.45
N VAL A 275 20.10 2.17 1.53
CA VAL A 275 18.65 2.32 1.43
C VAL A 275 18.29 3.74 1.04
N THR A 276 17.63 3.87 -0.11
CA THR A 276 17.17 5.16 -0.66
C THR A 276 15.66 5.35 -0.52
N ARG A 277 14.91 4.25 -0.37
CA ARG A 277 13.46 4.24 -0.18
C ARG A 277 13.10 3.47 1.08
N TYR A 278 12.44 4.13 2.02
CA TYR A 278 11.93 3.51 3.23
C TYR A 278 10.44 3.80 3.39
N GLU A 279 9.64 2.77 3.61
CA GLU A 279 8.22 2.88 3.94
C GLU A 279 7.96 2.15 5.25
N GLU A 280 7.37 2.84 6.21
CA GLU A 280 7.02 2.28 7.51
C GLU A 280 5.55 2.52 7.83
N GLY A 281 4.85 1.46 8.21
CA GLY A 281 3.57 1.53 8.89
C GLY A 281 3.74 1.11 10.33
N SER A 282 3.66 2.06 11.27
CA SER A 282 3.78 1.78 12.71
C SER A 282 2.80 2.59 13.54
N ASP A 283 2.56 2.15 14.78
CA ASP A 283 1.65 2.79 15.73
C ASP A 283 2.33 3.82 16.65
N SER A 284 3.65 4.03 16.50
CA SER A 284 4.39 5.03 17.26
C SER A 284 5.22 5.93 16.35
N VAL A 285 5.03 7.24 16.53
CA VAL A 285 5.74 8.29 15.78
C VAL A 285 7.24 8.26 16.06
N LEU A 286 7.62 7.83 17.26
CA LEU A 286 9.02 7.71 17.63
C LEU A 286 9.78 6.73 16.72
N HIS A 287 9.13 5.68 16.22
CA HIS A 287 9.74 4.79 15.25
C HIS A 287 9.87 5.43 13.89
N GLY A 288 8.83 6.12 13.40
CA GLY A 288 8.94 6.92 12.19
C GLY A 288 10.09 7.93 12.25
N MET A 289 10.28 8.59 13.39
CA MET A 289 11.42 9.49 13.60
C MET A 289 12.77 8.75 13.62
N LYS A 290 12.87 7.64 14.35
CA LYS A 290 14.09 6.82 14.41
C LYS A 290 14.47 6.30 13.04
N GLY A 291 13.52 5.75 12.28
CA GLY A 291 13.68 5.36 10.90
C GLY A 291 14.22 6.54 10.08
N LEU A 292 13.51 7.67 10.05
CA LEU A 292 13.90 8.84 9.25
C LEU A 292 15.32 9.33 9.54
N LEU A 293 15.73 9.35 10.81
CA LEU A 293 17.06 9.83 11.24
C LEU A 293 18.18 8.80 11.03
N ARG A 294 17.84 7.54 10.86
CA ARG A 294 18.80 6.44 10.72
C ARG A 294 19.42 6.35 9.33
N PHE A 295 18.74 6.88 8.31
CA PHE A 295 19.13 6.71 6.91
C PHE A 295 19.75 8.00 6.32
N PRO A 296 21.08 8.17 6.31
CA PRO A 296 21.70 9.38 5.78
C PRO A 296 21.50 9.55 4.27
N SER A 297 21.38 8.43 3.54
CA SER A 297 21.25 8.38 2.08
C SER A 297 19.79 8.38 1.57
N ILE A 298 18.81 8.53 2.47
CA ILE A 298 17.41 8.38 2.10
C ILE A 298 16.94 9.47 1.15
N ARG A 299 16.22 9.08 0.10
CA ARG A 299 15.63 9.97 -0.91
C ARG A 299 14.12 10.01 -0.84
N SER A 300 13.49 8.90 -0.48
CA SER A 300 12.04 8.79 -0.30
C SER A 300 11.75 8.13 1.03
N PHE A 301 11.05 8.83 1.90
CA PHE A 301 10.58 8.31 3.18
C PHE A 301 9.06 8.38 3.22
N LYS A 302 8.42 7.28 3.58
CA LYS A 302 6.97 7.21 3.78
C LYS A 302 6.70 6.63 5.15
N TRP A 303 5.97 7.35 5.98
CA TRP A 303 5.53 6.86 7.26
C TRP A 303 4.02 7.02 7.40
N SER A 304 3.37 5.98 7.89
CA SER A 304 1.93 5.97 8.12
C SER A 304 1.58 5.38 9.48
N SER A 305 0.83 6.15 10.26
CA SER A 305 0.26 5.65 11.50
C SER A 305 -0.70 4.50 11.22
N THR A 306 -0.41 3.31 11.77
CA THR A 306 -1.35 2.17 11.77
C THR A 306 -2.33 2.21 12.94
N ARG A 307 -2.25 3.24 13.78
CA ARG A 307 -3.06 3.40 14.98
C ARG A 307 -4.51 3.68 14.61
N GLN A 308 -5.43 2.97 15.25
CA GLN A 308 -6.85 3.29 15.14
C GLN A 308 -7.13 4.60 15.90
N PRO A 309 -7.96 5.50 15.34
CA PRO A 309 -8.38 6.70 16.05
C PRO A 309 -8.99 6.37 17.43
N GLY A 310 -8.65 7.15 18.45
CA GLY A 310 -9.23 7.03 19.80
C GLY A 310 -8.53 6.08 20.78
N ILE A 311 -7.61 5.23 20.32
CA ILE A 311 -6.78 4.42 21.25
C ILE A 311 -5.59 5.27 21.68
N PRO A 312 -5.32 5.54 22.98
CA PRO A 312 -4.17 6.32 23.43
C PRO A 312 -2.82 5.68 23.04
N GLU A 313 -1.76 6.48 22.94
CA GLU A 313 -0.43 5.95 22.59
C GLU A 313 0.02 5.13 23.78
N ILE A 314 0.31 3.85 23.56
CA ILE A 314 1.00 3.06 24.56
C ILE A 314 2.46 3.50 24.47
N VAL A 315 2.77 4.60 25.15
CA VAL A 315 4.17 5.03 25.35
C VAL A 315 4.79 3.98 26.27
N GLY A 316 5.48 3.03 25.66
CA GLY A 316 6.32 2.11 26.43
C GLY A 316 7.32 2.94 27.24
N PRO A 317 7.56 2.63 28.52
CA PRO A 317 8.43 3.41 29.40
C PRO A 317 9.88 3.55 28.88
N ASP A 318 10.29 2.68 27.94
CA ASP A 318 11.66 2.58 27.45
C ASP A 318 11.93 3.33 26.13
N ILE A 319 10.92 3.93 25.49
CA ILE A 319 11.12 4.64 24.22
C ILE A 319 11.37 6.12 24.50
N GLN A 320 12.53 6.42 25.09
CA GLN A 320 13.03 7.78 25.03
C GLN A 320 13.34 8.10 23.55
N LEU A 321 12.90 9.28 23.10
CA LEU A 321 13.48 9.87 21.90
C LEU A 321 15.00 9.85 22.08
N PRO A 322 15.79 9.56 21.03
CA PRO A 322 17.18 10.00 21.09
C PRO A 322 17.16 11.45 21.56
N ASN A 323 18.01 11.82 22.52
CA ASN A 323 18.08 13.18 23.07
C ASN A 323 18.47 14.14 21.95
N LEU A 324 17.51 14.49 21.10
CA LEU A 324 17.62 15.42 20.00
C LEU A 324 17.64 16.80 20.65
N THR A 325 18.81 17.20 21.10
CA THR A 325 19.04 18.56 21.60
C THR A 325 19.26 19.54 20.45
N SER A 326 19.54 19.03 19.25
CA SER A 326 19.82 19.82 18.05
C SER A 326 18.90 19.46 16.88
N GLN A 327 18.76 20.41 15.97
CA GLN A 327 18.07 20.19 14.71
C GLN A 327 18.90 19.27 13.81
N VAL A 328 18.23 18.32 13.16
CA VAL A 328 18.82 17.39 12.19
C VAL A 328 18.38 17.79 10.80
N SER A 329 19.36 17.99 9.90
CA SER A 329 19.12 18.28 8.49
C SER A 329 19.25 17.01 7.66
N LEU A 330 18.29 16.78 6.76
CA LEU A 330 18.26 15.62 5.84
C LEU A 330 18.36 16.10 4.39
N PRO A 331 19.56 16.46 3.89
CA PRO A 331 19.73 17.08 2.58
C PRO A 331 19.50 16.14 1.39
N SER A 332 19.49 14.83 1.61
CA SER A 332 19.26 13.83 0.56
C SER A 332 17.78 13.56 0.29
N LEU A 333 16.90 13.92 1.23
CA LEU A 333 15.48 13.56 1.19
C LEU A 333 14.73 14.43 0.18
N LYS A 334 14.17 13.81 -0.85
CA LYS A 334 13.40 14.47 -1.91
C LYS A 334 11.90 14.29 -1.77
N THR A 335 11.47 13.17 -1.20
CA THR A 335 10.05 12.82 -1.04
C THR A 335 9.77 12.40 0.39
N LEU A 336 8.81 13.07 1.03
CA LEU A 336 8.33 12.75 2.37
C LEU A 336 6.82 12.55 2.32
N LEU A 337 6.36 11.36 2.68
CA LEU A 337 4.97 11.13 3.07
C LEU A 337 4.93 10.89 4.57
N TRP A 338 4.17 11.69 5.29
CA TRP A 338 4.05 11.61 6.74
C TRP A 338 2.57 11.63 7.13
N SER A 339 2.04 10.51 7.61
CA SER A 339 0.64 10.39 8.00
C SER A 339 0.50 10.12 9.50
N CYS A 340 0.19 11.16 10.29
CA CYS A 340 0.02 11.09 11.73
C CYS A 340 -1.43 11.32 12.16
N THR A 341 -1.82 10.68 13.26
CA THR A 341 -3.12 10.89 13.91
C THR A 341 -3.05 11.82 15.11
N ASP A 342 -1.86 12.26 15.51
CA ASP A 342 -1.64 13.05 16.73
C ASP A 342 -0.77 14.27 16.43
N ALA A 343 -1.34 15.47 16.66
CA ALA A 343 -0.70 16.74 16.41
C ALA A 343 0.56 16.95 17.25
N SER A 344 0.54 16.50 18.51
CA SER A 344 1.69 16.69 19.41
C SER A 344 2.95 15.97 18.91
N SER A 345 2.75 14.80 18.31
CA SER A 345 3.81 14.02 17.69
C SER A 345 4.30 14.66 16.37
N ALA A 346 3.40 15.24 15.58
CA ALA A 346 3.76 16.03 14.40
C ALA A 346 4.65 17.24 14.77
N THR A 347 4.33 17.95 15.86
CA THR A 347 5.14 19.08 16.37
C THR A 347 6.59 18.69 16.60
N ARG A 348 6.83 17.53 17.22
CA ARG A 348 8.20 17.07 17.53
C ARG A 348 9.01 16.86 16.25
N VAL A 349 8.41 16.24 15.23
CA VAL A 349 9.06 16.03 13.93
C VAL A 349 9.45 17.38 13.32
N MET A 350 8.52 18.34 13.30
CA MET A 350 8.73 19.67 12.72
C MET A 350 9.75 20.51 13.51
N GLN A 351 9.83 20.35 14.83
CA GLN A 351 10.77 21.08 15.66
C GLN A 351 12.22 20.67 15.36
N TYR A 352 12.47 19.36 15.20
CA TYR A 352 13.83 18.83 15.11
C TYR A 352 14.32 18.57 13.69
N ILE A 353 13.45 18.40 12.69
CA ILE A 353 13.88 17.99 11.36
C ILE A 353 13.86 19.17 10.37
N ARG A 354 14.89 19.27 9.52
CA ARG A 354 15.00 20.25 8.43
C ARG A 354 15.22 19.52 7.11
N LEU A 355 14.51 19.93 6.06
CA LEU A 355 14.42 19.20 4.79
C LEU A 355 14.74 20.11 3.58
N PRO A 356 15.99 20.59 3.45
CA PRO A 356 16.34 21.64 2.48
C PRO A 356 16.17 21.26 1.00
N SER A 357 16.26 19.97 0.69
CA SER A 357 16.17 19.47 -0.70
C SER A 357 14.83 18.79 -0.99
N LEU A 358 13.83 18.98 -0.14
CA LEU A 358 12.54 18.31 -0.30
C LEU A 358 11.80 18.87 -1.51
N GLN A 359 11.34 17.97 -2.38
CA GLN A 359 10.61 18.29 -3.61
C GLN A 359 9.13 17.93 -3.51
N ASN A 360 8.82 16.84 -2.82
CA ASN A 360 7.46 16.34 -2.64
C ASN A 360 7.16 16.13 -1.16
N LEU A 361 6.12 16.81 -0.66
CA LEU A 361 5.61 16.67 0.70
C LEU A 361 4.17 16.17 0.66
N ASP A 362 3.89 15.06 1.32
CA ASP A 362 2.53 14.57 1.58
C ASP A 362 2.35 14.50 3.11
N TRP A 363 1.82 15.58 3.69
CA TRP A 363 1.63 15.74 5.13
C TRP A 363 0.17 15.48 5.51
N GLN A 364 -0.09 14.29 6.03
CA GLN A 364 -1.43 13.84 6.41
C GLN A 364 -1.59 13.86 7.93
N GLU A 365 -1.98 15.02 8.45
CA GLU A 365 -2.35 15.17 9.85
C GLU A 365 -3.87 15.10 9.96
N LYS A 366 -4.38 14.12 10.70
CA LYS A 366 -5.83 14.09 10.98
C LYS A 366 -6.14 15.20 11.97
N GLU A 367 -6.94 16.15 11.51
CA GLU A 367 -7.46 17.27 12.28
C GLU A 367 -8.25 16.75 13.48
N HIS A 368 -7.60 16.71 14.63
CA HIS A 368 -8.29 16.69 15.92
C HIS A 368 -8.35 18.13 16.40
N GLN A 369 -9.54 18.57 16.81
CA GLN A 369 -9.88 19.90 17.30
C GLN A 369 -9.17 20.28 18.62
N SER A 370 -7.92 19.83 18.84
CA SER A 370 -7.24 20.04 20.11
C SER A 370 -6.68 21.45 20.18
N GLU A 371 -7.35 22.24 21.00
CA GLU A 371 -6.83 23.29 21.89
C GLU A 371 -5.48 23.91 21.51
N SER A 372 -5.56 25.20 21.21
CA SER A 372 -4.49 26.14 20.90
C SER A 372 -3.24 25.97 21.78
N ASN A 373 -2.30 25.13 21.34
CA ASN A 373 -0.96 25.14 21.91
C ASN A 373 -0.14 26.24 21.20
N SER A 374 0.17 27.32 21.91
CA SER A 374 0.73 28.56 21.37
C SER A 374 2.09 28.41 20.68
N ASP A 375 2.84 27.36 21.00
CA ASP A 375 4.20 27.16 20.49
C ASP A 375 4.24 26.40 19.15
N PHE A 376 3.13 25.77 18.76
CA PHE A 376 3.04 24.97 17.53
C PHE A 376 3.29 25.78 16.24
N PRO A 377 2.75 27.01 16.07
CA PRO A 377 2.89 27.77 14.83
C PRO A 377 4.35 28.04 14.45
N ASN A 378 5.20 28.35 15.43
CA ASN A 378 6.61 28.66 15.20
C ASN A 378 7.39 27.46 14.66
N ALA A 379 7.12 26.26 15.19
CA ALA A 379 7.77 25.03 14.74
C ALA A 379 7.37 24.66 13.30
N ARG A 380 6.08 24.79 12.95
CA ARG A 380 5.60 24.54 11.59
C ARG A 380 6.19 25.54 10.60
N HIS A 381 6.19 26.83 10.94
CA HIS A 381 6.76 27.86 10.08
C HIS A 381 8.25 27.62 9.80
N ALA A 382 9.04 27.29 10.83
CA ALA A 382 10.46 26.95 10.66
C ALA A 382 10.67 25.69 9.80
N PHE A 383 9.80 24.69 9.94
CA PHE A 383 9.83 23.46 9.15
C PHE A 383 9.58 23.74 7.66
N PHE A 384 8.49 24.45 7.31
CA PHE A 384 8.16 24.79 5.92
C PHE A 384 9.17 25.76 5.30
N SER A 385 9.64 26.75 6.06
CA SER A 385 10.67 27.70 5.61
C SER A 385 11.99 27.00 5.23
N SER A 386 12.23 25.78 5.74
CA SER A 386 13.42 25.02 5.35
C SER A 386 13.34 24.45 3.93
N MET A 387 12.17 24.39 3.28
CA MET A 387 11.94 23.62 2.06
C MET A 387 11.91 24.48 0.79
N SER A 388 13.02 25.11 0.45
CA SER A 388 13.08 26.05 -0.70
C SER A 388 12.90 25.38 -2.08
N GLN A 389 13.01 24.06 -2.16
CA GLN A 389 12.86 23.28 -3.42
C GLN A 389 11.53 22.55 -3.52
N LEU A 390 10.52 22.94 -2.73
CA LEU A 390 9.25 22.21 -2.69
C LEU A 390 8.43 22.50 -3.96
N HIS A 391 8.08 21.44 -4.70
CA HIS A 391 7.30 21.52 -5.94
C HIS A 391 5.88 20.97 -5.76
N THR A 392 5.74 19.86 -5.03
CA THR A 392 4.46 19.20 -4.79
C THR A 392 4.14 19.18 -3.31
N VAL A 393 2.94 19.64 -2.95
CA VAL A 393 2.46 19.65 -1.57
C VAL A 393 1.09 19.03 -1.50
N ARG A 394 0.93 18.00 -0.66
CA ARG A 394 -0.36 17.48 -0.22
C ARG A 394 -0.50 17.72 1.28
N LEU A 395 -1.57 18.38 1.71
CA LEU A 395 -1.81 18.70 3.11
C LEU A 395 -3.29 18.64 3.48
N PHE A 396 -3.57 18.50 4.78
CA PHE A 396 -4.89 18.80 5.31
C PHE A 396 -5.00 20.31 5.57
N PHE A 397 -6.11 20.90 5.14
CA PHE A 397 -6.38 22.32 5.34
C PHE A 397 -6.70 22.59 6.81
N GLY A 398 -5.96 23.53 7.39
CA GLY A 398 -6.20 24.12 8.71
C GLY A 398 -6.09 25.64 8.66
N SER A 399 -6.38 26.32 9.76
CA SER A 399 -6.38 27.79 9.82
C SER A 399 -5.04 28.43 9.47
N ASP A 400 -3.92 27.75 9.73
CA ASP A 400 -2.56 28.22 9.47
C ASP A 400 -2.02 27.83 8.09
N THR A 401 -2.81 27.10 7.28
CA THR A 401 -2.39 26.66 5.94
C THR A 401 -1.93 27.80 5.03
N PRO A 402 -2.60 28.97 4.97
CA PRO A 402 -2.14 30.08 4.14
C PRO A 402 -0.74 30.57 4.54
N GLU A 403 -0.48 30.67 5.85
CA GLU A 403 0.80 31.12 6.40
C GLU A 403 1.92 30.13 6.08
N LEU A 404 1.65 28.83 6.22
CA LEU A 404 2.63 27.78 5.86
C LEU A 404 2.95 27.74 4.38
N LEU A 405 1.95 27.91 3.52
CA LEU A 405 2.14 27.95 2.07
C LEU A 405 2.90 29.21 1.61
N SER A 406 2.82 30.30 2.37
CA SER A 406 3.61 31.51 2.10
C SER A 406 5.13 31.28 2.24
N CYS A 407 5.54 30.27 3.03
CA CYS A 407 6.93 29.89 3.21
C CYS A 407 7.52 29.15 1.99
N VAL A 408 6.67 28.63 1.08
CA VAL A 408 7.08 27.75 -0.03
C VAL A 408 6.55 28.27 -1.38
N PRO A 409 7.00 29.45 -1.84
CA PRO A 409 6.49 30.07 -3.06
C PRO A 409 6.82 29.29 -4.35
N SER A 410 7.67 28.26 -4.28
CA SER A 410 8.09 27.41 -5.39
C SER A 410 7.08 26.34 -5.79
N VAL A 411 6.02 26.12 -5.01
CA VAL A 411 5.06 25.02 -5.24
C VAL A 411 4.36 25.17 -6.59
N GLU A 412 4.41 24.10 -7.38
CA GLU A 412 3.75 23.97 -8.68
C GLU A 412 2.50 23.10 -8.61
N SER A 413 2.42 22.16 -7.67
CA SER A 413 1.28 21.25 -7.51
C SER A 413 0.82 21.21 -6.05
N LEU A 414 -0.45 21.52 -5.83
CA LEU A 414 -1.06 21.60 -4.50
C LEU A 414 -2.29 20.69 -4.40
N GLU A 415 -2.28 19.74 -3.48
CA GLU A 415 -3.45 18.96 -3.10
C GLU A 415 -3.88 19.27 -1.66
N ILE A 416 -5.07 19.84 -1.51
CA ILE A 416 -5.63 20.20 -0.22
C ILE A 416 -6.78 19.24 0.12
N LYS A 417 -6.73 18.66 1.32
CA LYS A 417 -7.84 17.88 1.90
C LYS A 417 -8.46 18.66 3.05
N TYR A 418 -9.75 18.91 3.03
CA TYR A 418 -10.47 19.57 4.11
C TYR A 418 -11.55 18.64 4.64
N ALA A 419 -11.40 18.26 5.91
CA ALA A 419 -12.34 17.39 6.58
C ALA A 419 -13.62 18.13 7.04
N GLY A 420 -13.57 19.47 7.09
CA GLY A 420 -14.65 20.34 7.57
C GLY A 420 -14.12 21.26 8.66
N GLY A 421 -14.70 22.46 8.78
CA GLY A 421 -14.29 23.46 9.76
C GLY A 421 -15.34 24.58 9.89
N PRO A 422 -15.04 25.64 10.65
CA PRO A 422 -15.92 26.79 10.78
C PRO A 422 -16.28 27.38 9.40
N ALA A 423 -17.52 27.85 9.27
CA ALA A 423 -17.96 28.46 8.03
C ALA A 423 -17.15 29.73 7.71
N GLY A 424 -16.75 29.88 6.45
CA GLY A 424 -15.97 31.04 5.98
C GLY A 424 -14.45 30.88 6.13
N MET A 425 -13.94 29.75 6.64
CA MET A 425 -12.49 29.53 6.78
C MET A 425 -11.76 29.51 5.43
N LEU A 426 -12.43 29.07 4.35
CA LEU A 426 -11.81 28.96 3.04
C LEU A 426 -11.79 30.28 2.27
N GLU A 427 -12.70 31.20 2.60
CA GLU A 427 -12.80 32.48 1.90
C GLU A 427 -11.49 33.29 1.97
N PRO A 428 -10.87 33.53 3.15
CA PRO A 428 -9.60 34.25 3.23
C PRO A 428 -8.48 33.56 2.43
N PHE A 429 -8.43 32.22 2.45
CA PHE A 429 -7.45 31.45 1.69
C PHE A 429 -7.62 31.66 0.19
N PHE A 430 -8.84 31.56 -0.33
CA PHE A 430 -9.10 31.80 -1.76
C PHE A 430 -8.78 33.23 -2.16
N ARG A 431 -9.13 34.22 -1.32
CA ARG A 431 -8.79 35.63 -1.58
C ARG A 431 -7.29 35.87 -1.65
N GLN A 432 -6.48 35.22 -0.81
CA GLN A 432 -5.00 35.30 -0.87
C GLN A 432 -4.41 34.62 -2.11
N MET A 433 -5.15 33.68 -2.71
CA MET A 433 -4.75 32.99 -3.93
C MET A 433 -5.11 33.76 -5.21
N VAL A 434 -5.92 34.83 -5.13
CA VAL A 434 -6.25 35.72 -6.25
C VAL A 434 -5.00 36.48 -6.69
N ILE A 435 -4.66 36.38 -7.98
CA ILE A 435 -3.50 37.07 -8.54
C ILE A 435 -3.92 38.52 -8.88
N SER A 436 -3.48 39.49 -8.09
CA SER A 436 -3.62 40.92 -8.41
C SER A 436 -2.26 41.62 -8.57
N ALA A 437 -2.25 42.80 -9.18
CA ALA A 437 -1.03 43.61 -9.31
C ALA A 437 -0.66 44.21 -7.94
N GLY A 438 0.52 43.86 -7.41
CA GLY A 438 1.10 44.51 -6.22
C GLY A 438 0.82 43.85 -4.86
N THR A 439 0.10 42.72 -4.80
CA THR A 439 -0.12 41.98 -3.54
C THR A 439 0.84 40.79 -3.41
N ASN A 440 1.16 40.40 -2.17
CA ASN A 440 1.90 39.17 -1.90
C ASN A 440 1.08 37.97 -2.40
N ARG A 441 1.52 37.39 -3.51
CA ARG A 441 0.84 36.27 -4.15
C ARG A 441 1.16 34.99 -3.40
N LEU A 442 0.13 34.33 -2.87
CA LEU A 442 0.29 32.98 -2.37
C LEU A 442 0.53 32.05 -3.57
N LEU A 443 1.64 31.32 -3.57
CA LEU A 443 2.01 30.34 -4.60
C LEU A 443 1.94 30.89 -6.05
N PRO A 444 2.86 31.79 -6.43
CA PRO A 444 2.89 32.39 -7.77
C PRO A 444 3.21 31.39 -8.89
N ARG A 445 3.75 30.20 -8.57
CA ARG A 445 4.12 29.17 -9.55
C ARG A 445 3.11 28.02 -9.67
N LEU A 446 1.97 28.12 -8.99
CA LEU A 446 1.00 27.02 -8.94
C LEU A 446 0.41 26.74 -10.34
N ARG A 447 0.56 25.49 -10.79
CA ARG A 447 0.07 24.95 -12.06
C ARG A 447 -1.05 23.95 -11.88
N ASP A 448 -1.00 23.14 -10.83
CA ASP A 448 -1.98 22.10 -10.57
C ASP A 448 -2.56 22.26 -9.17
N MET A 449 -3.88 22.25 -9.05
CA MET A 449 -4.55 22.36 -7.77
C MET A 449 -5.66 21.33 -7.65
N THR A 450 -5.56 20.45 -6.67
CA THR A 450 -6.63 19.50 -6.33
C THR A 450 -7.15 19.86 -4.96
N MET A 451 -8.47 19.99 -4.84
CA MET A 451 -9.09 20.20 -3.54
C MET A 451 -10.15 19.14 -3.27
N GLN A 452 -10.09 18.56 -2.08
CA GLN A 452 -11.04 17.56 -1.59
C GLN A 452 -11.72 18.11 -0.35
N PHE A 453 -12.99 18.47 -0.45
CA PHE A 453 -13.78 19.01 0.65
C PHE A 453 -14.93 18.08 1.02
N SER A 454 -15.32 18.05 2.29
CA SER A 454 -16.58 17.44 2.70
C SER A 454 -17.76 18.31 2.25
N THR A 455 -17.72 19.61 2.54
CA THR A 455 -18.73 20.63 2.20
C THR A 455 -18.09 22.01 2.09
N LEU A 456 -18.50 22.82 1.11
CA LEU A 456 -18.38 24.28 1.16
C LEU A 456 -19.57 24.82 1.96
N THR A 457 -19.35 25.83 2.80
CA THR A 457 -20.31 26.20 3.85
C THR A 457 -21.02 27.52 3.61
N SER A 458 -20.46 28.41 2.78
CA SER A 458 -21.03 29.72 2.49
C SER A 458 -20.96 30.08 1.01
N LEU A 459 -21.82 31.01 0.57
CA LEU A 459 -21.73 31.59 -0.77
C LEU A 459 -20.46 32.42 -0.94
N ALA A 460 -20.01 33.11 0.11
CA ALA A 460 -18.79 33.90 0.05
C ALA A 460 -17.53 33.05 -0.23
N GLU A 461 -17.48 31.80 0.26
CA GLU A 461 -16.42 30.84 -0.09
C GLU A 461 -16.46 30.45 -1.57
N LEU A 462 -17.65 30.26 -2.12
CA LEU A 462 -17.84 29.94 -3.53
C LEU A 462 -17.47 31.13 -4.42
N ASP A 463 -17.90 32.34 -4.08
CA ASP A 463 -17.58 33.56 -4.81
C ASP A 463 -16.06 33.77 -4.82
N ALA A 464 -15.40 33.65 -3.66
CA ALA A 464 -13.96 33.76 -3.56
C ALA A 464 -13.20 32.67 -4.35
N LEU A 465 -13.74 31.44 -4.39
CA LEU A 465 -13.19 30.37 -5.23
C LEU A 465 -13.29 30.72 -6.71
N VAL A 466 -14.45 31.21 -7.17
CA VAL A 466 -14.66 31.62 -8.56
C VAL A 466 -13.72 32.78 -8.92
N ASP A 467 -13.61 33.80 -8.07
CA ASP A 467 -12.69 34.92 -8.25
C ASP A 467 -11.24 34.45 -8.39
N MET A 468 -10.81 33.50 -7.54
CA MET A 468 -9.49 32.89 -7.61
C MET A 468 -9.26 32.16 -8.93
N LEU A 469 -10.23 31.34 -9.39
CA LEU A 469 -10.12 30.61 -10.65
C LEU A 469 -10.08 31.55 -11.86
N VAL A 470 -10.90 32.60 -11.88
CA VAL A 470 -10.91 33.62 -12.93
C VAL A 470 -9.57 34.37 -12.97
N ALA A 471 -9.05 34.79 -11.81
CA ALA A 471 -7.78 35.48 -11.76
C ALA A 471 -6.61 34.60 -12.22
N ARG A 472 -6.62 33.30 -11.89
CA ARG A 472 -5.53 32.38 -12.27
C ARG A 472 -5.60 31.89 -13.71
N SER A 473 -6.79 31.77 -14.28
CA SER A 473 -7.00 31.40 -15.69
C SER A 473 -6.74 32.56 -16.65
N GLY A 474 -7.04 33.81 -16.26
CA GLY A 474 -6.76 34.99 -17.08
C GLY A 474 -5.27 35.15 -17.43
N HIS A 475 -4.38 34.54 -16.63
CA HIS A 475 -2.94 34.48 -16.90
C HIS A 475 -2.49 33.40 -17.89
N LEU A 476 -3.39 32.56 -18.42
CA LEU A 476 -3.12 31.58 -19.50
C LEU A 476 -2.41 32.23 -20.70
N LEU A 477 -2.79 33.46 -21.03
CA LEU A 477 -2.26 34.19 -22.19
C LEU A 477 -0.80 34.65 -22.00
N SER A 478 -0.29 34.64 -20.76
CA SER A 478 1.06 35.13 -20.42
C SER A 478 2.11 34.04 -20.22
N GLY A 479 1.76 32.75 -20.34
CA GLY A 479 2.70 31.62 -20.39
C GLY A 479 3.29 31.14 -19.06
N ASP A 480 3.55 32.02 -18.08
CA ASP A 480 4.50 31.68 -17.00
C ASP A 480 3.93 31.28 -15.63
N SER A 481 2.62 31.28 -15.39
CA SER A 481 2.07 31.00 -14.04
C SER A 481 0.62 30.51 -14.01
N CYS A 482 0.16 29.90 -15.11
CA CYS A 482 -1.24 29.53 -15.18
C CYS A 482 -1.55 28.19 -14.51
N LEU A 483 -2.66 28.18 -13.77
CA LEU A 483 -3.35 26.98 -13.33
C LEU A 483 -3.86 26.22 -14.57
N LYS A 484 -3.33 25.01 -14.80
CA LYS A 484 -3.67 24.12 -15.92
C LYS A 484 -4.78 23.14 -15.54
N ASP A 485 -4.62 22.48 -14.41
CA ASP A 485 -5.53 21.45 -13.94
C ASP A 485 -6.10 21.82 -12.56
N PHE A 486 -7.44 21.87 -12.45
CA PHE A 486 -8.15 22.10 -11.20
C PHE A 486 -9.16 21.00 -10.92
N SER A 487 -8.88 20.12 -9.95
CA SER A 487 -9.81 19.03 -9.61
C SER A 487 -10.54 19.31 -8.32
N PHE A 488 -11.88 19.27 -8.35
CA PHE A 488 -12.74 19.57 -7.21
C PHE A 488 -13.56 18.35 -6.78
N HIS A 489 -13.26 17.81 -5.61
CA HIS A 489 -13.98 16.65 -5.09
C HIS A 489 -14.82 17.08 -3.88
N SER A 490 -16.13 16.87 -3.95
CA SER A 490 -17.04 17.17 -2.84
C SER A 490 -17.91 15.97 -2.49
N ARG A 491 -18.00 15.64 -1.20
CA ARG A 491 -18.88 14.56 -0.73
C ARG A 491 -20.35 14.96 -0.72
N ALA A 492 -20.65 16.23 -0.55
CA ALA A 492 -22.02 16.74 -0.54
C ALA A 492 -22.08 18.13 -1.20
N LEU A 493 -22.63 18.17 -2.40
CA LEU A 493 -22.98 19.41 -3.10
C LEU A 493 -24.42 19.86 -2.87
N SER A 494 -25.20 19.10 -2.08
CA SER A 494 -26.67 19.25 -2.06
C SER A 494 -27.19 20.63 -1.61
N PRO A 495 -26.51 21.41 -0.75
CA PRO A 495 -26.95 22.77 -0.44
C PRO A 495 -26.52 23.79 -1.50
N ILE A 496 -25.40 23.57 -2.19
CA ILE A 496 -24.79 24.58 -3.08
C ILE A 496 -25.28 24.41 -4.51
N THR A 497 -25.60 23.20 -4.95
CA THR A 497 -26.16 22.98 -6.29
C THR A 497 -27.51 23.67 -6.50
N SER A 498 -28.31 23.88 -5.45
CA SER A 498 -29.52 24.69 -5.53
C SER A 498 -29.27 26.20 -5.51
N VAL A 499 -28.05 26.63 -5.14
CA VAL A 499 -27.68 28.05 -4.96
C VAL A 499 -26.52 28.47 -5.87
N LEU A 500 -26.06 27.58 -6.76
CA LEU A 500 -25.19 27.95 -7.87
C LEU A 500 -26.00 28.87 -8.77
N HIS A 501 -25.87 30.17 -8.53
CA HIS A 501 -26.43 31.20 -9.38
C HIS A 501 -26.01 30.93 -10.83
N GLU A 502 -26.90 31.17 -11.80
CA GLU A 502 -26.61 30.94 -13.22
C GLU A 502 -25.29 31.58 -13.66
N ASN A 503 -24.95 32.71 -13.04
CA ASN A 503 -23.68 33.42 -13.23
C ASN A 503 -22.45 32.55 -12.92
N HIS A 504 -22.42 31.81 -11.81
CA HIS A 504 -21.28 30.94 -11.44
C HIS A 504 -21.14 29.78 -12.42
N VAL A 505 -22.26 29.18 -12.84
CA VAL A 505 -22.26 28.11 -13.84
C VAL A 505 -21.74 28.63 -15.18
N GLY A 506 -22.15 29.83 -15.59
CA GLY A 506 -21.66 30.49 -16.80
C GLY A 506 -20.14 30.70 -16.76
N ILE A 507 -19.61 31.22 -15.65
CA ILE A 507 -18.17 31.45 -15.48
C ILE A 507 -17.41 30.12 -15.51
N LEU A 508 -17.85 29.11 -14.76
CA LEU A 508 -17.18 27.81 -14.73
C LEU A 508 -17.17 27.13 -16.10
N LYS A 509 -18.27 27.23 -16.87
CA LYS A 509 -18.31 26.73 -18.26
C LYS A 509 -17.32 27.47 -19.14
N GLN A 510 -17.21 28.79 -19.00
CA GLN A 510 -16.24 29.57 -19.76
C GLN A 510 -14.81 29.14 -19.44
N LEU A 511 -14.48 28.96 -18.15
CA LEU A 511 -13.16 28.49 -17.73
C LEU A 511 -12.81 27.10 -18.30
N ILE A 512 -13.79 26.19 -18.33
CA ILE A 512 -13.62 24.86 -18.94
C ILE A 512 -13.35 24.97 -20.45
N ASN A 513 -14.10 25.83 -21.15
CA ASN A 513 -13.88 26.09 -22.57
C ASN A 513 -12.49 26.70 -22.84
N ASP A 514 -11.97 27.49 -21.90
CA ASP A 514 -10.62 28.06 -21.95
C ASP A 514 -9.52 27.05 -21.60
N GLY A 515 -9.88 25.78 -21.38
CA GLY A 515 -8.95 24.65 -21.21
C GLY A 515 -8.71 24.23 -19.76
N LEU A 516 -9.37 24.86 -18.78
CA LEU A 516 -9.31 24.41 -17.39
C LEU A 516 -9.98 23.04 -17.26
N LYS A 517 -9.20 22.00 -16.93
CA LYS A 517 -9.83 20.73 -16.53
C LYS A 517 -10.49 20.91 -15.17
N PHE A 518 -11.81 20.93 -15.15
CA PHE A 518 -12.63 21.04 -13.94
C PHE A 518 -13.45 19.77 -13.78
N GLU A 519 -13.08 18.92 -12.82
CA GLU A 519 -13.84 17.71 -12.51
C GLU A 519 -14.57 17.88 -11.18
N ILE A 520 -15.89 17.66 -11.19
CA ILE A 520 -16.70 17.53 -9.97
C ILE A 520 -16.97 16.05 -9.71
N TRP A 521 -16.50 15.57 -8.57
CA TRP A 521 -16.81 14.24 -8.08
C TRP A 521 -17.81 14.31 -6.93
N GLU A 522 -19.00 13.73 -7.12
CA GLU A 522 -19.99 13.56 -6.06
C GLU A 522 -19.90 12.11 -5.52
N HIS A 523 -19.39 11.96 -4.30
CA HIS A 523 -19.34 10.67 -3.62
C HIS A 523 -20.68 10.39 -2.92
N ARG A 524 -21.66 9.88 -3.68
CA ARG A 524 -22.83 9.23 -3.06
C ARG A 524 -22.43 7.86 -2.52
N TYR A 525 -23.19 7.31 -1.58
CA TYR A 525 -23.04 5.93 -1.03
C TYR A 525 -23.22 4.80 -2.09
N ARG A 526 -23.22 5.12 -3.39
CA ARG A 526 -23.33 4.22 -4.56
C ARG A 526 -22.32 4.69 -5.63
N PRO A 527 -21.88 3.82 -6.57
CA PRO A 527 -20.70 4.07 -7.40
C PRO A 527 -20.66 5.47 -8.01
N SER A 528 -19.50 6.11 -7.87
CA SER A 528 -19.23 7.51 -8.20
C SER A 528 -19.85 7.91 -9.54
N ARG A 529 -20.69 8.95 -9.55
CA ARG A 529 -21.10 9.59 -10.80
C ARG A 529 -20.06 10.67 -11.13
N LYS A 530 -19.37 10.51 -12.26
CA LYS A 530 -18.52 11.55 -12.83
C LYS A 530 -19.45 12.56 -13.52
N PHE A 531 -19.45 13.80 -13.06
CA PHE A 531 -20.04 14.90 -13.81
C PHE A 531 -18.88 15.56 -14.58
N SER A 532 -18.78 15.26 -15.87
CA SER A 532 -18.01 16.11 -16.80
C SER A 532 -18.94 17.23 -17.22
N LEU A 533 -18.59 18.47 -16.85
CA LEU A 533 -19.23 19.66 -17.41
C LEU A 533 -18.61 20.02 -18.76
#